data_AF-A0A4Z1B909-F1
#
_entry.id   AF-A0A4Z1B909-F1
#
_cell.length_a   1.000
_cell.length_b   1.000
_cell.length_c   1.000
_cell.angle_alpha   90.00
_cell.angle_beta   90.00
_cell.angle_gamma   90.00
#
_symmetry.space_group_name_H-M   'P 1'
#
loop_
_entity.id
_entity.type
_entity.pdbx_description
1 polymer ?
#
loop_
_entity_poly.entity_id
_entity_poly.type
_entity_poly.pdbx_seq_one_letter_code
_entity_poly.pdbx_strand_id
1 'polypeptide(L)'
;MEEINILEDKDLANKLAIYSYISFVIFGIIFYIIMKFADAPRFFDSVLFNALFVIILLILMFAIHECIHGIFFKIFSPENKVYFGATKGMIYCAIPGGTFTPLTFTISSIAPFIIITAIFIFTLFLGWFPRGLFFFFATFHAGCCIGDFYWVWKMIKAPKHSTIETTNKGIIIR
;
A
#
# COMPACT_ATOMS: atom_id res chain seq x y z
N MET A 1 1.93 1.71 -26.62
CA MET A 1 2.06 2.78 -25.61
C MET A 1 0.71 2.98 -24.96
N GLU A 2 0.64 2.74 -23.65
CA GLU A 2 -0.56 2.93 -22.82
C GLU A 2 -0.20 3.91 -21.69
N GLU A 3 -0.96 5.00 -21.55
CA GLU A 3 -0.80 5.95 -20.45
C GLU A 3 -1.94 5.76 -19.46
N ILE A 4 -1.61 5.64 -18.17
CA ILE A 4 -2.58 5.44 -17.10
C ILE A 4 -2.42 6.55 -16.08
N ASN A 5 -3.49 7.33 -15.90
CA ASN A 5 -3.51 8.50 -15.02
C ASN A 5 -4.59 8.32 -13.95
N ILE A 6 -4.20 7.84 -12.77
CA ILE A 6 -5.14 7.56 -11.67
C ILE A 6 -5.71 8.86 -11.08
N LEU A 7 -4.96 9.97 -11.14
CA LEU A 7 -5.34 11.22 -10.49
C LEU A 7 -6.41 12.02 -11.24
N GLU A 8 -6.52 11.82 -12.56
CA GLU A 8 -7.43 12.55 -13.44
C GLU A 8 -8.53 11.68 -14.04
N ASP A 9 -8.33 10.36 -14.16
CA ASP A 9 -9.35 9.42 -14.61
C ASP A 9 -10.34 9.10 -13.49
N LYS A 10 -11.48 9.80 -13.50
CA LYS A 10 -12.56 9.62 -12.51
C LYS A 10 -13.19 8.24 -12.57
N ASP A 11 -13.30 7.63 -13.74
CA ASP A 11 -13.94 6.32 -13.89
C ASP A 11 -13.05 5.22 -13.32
N LEU A 12 -11.73 5.31 -13.57
CA LEU A 12 -10.75 4.44 -12.93
C LEU A 12 -10.74 4.65 -11.42
N ALA A 13 -10.71 5.90 -10.94
CA ALA A 13 -10.74 6.20 -9.51
C ALA A 13 -11.97 5.61 -8.81
N ASN A 14 -13.17 5.74 -9.42
CA ASN A 14 -14.40 5.16 -8.90
C ASN A 14 -14.36 3.62 -8.85
N LYS A 15 -13.82 2.97 -9.90
CA LYS A 15 -13.62 1.51 -9.90
C LYS A 15 -12.65 1.07 -8.80
N LEU A 16 -11.53 1.77 -8.64
CA LEU A 16 -10.56 1.48 -7.58
C LEU A 16 -11.18 1.68 -6.19
N ALA A 17 -12.03 2.69 -6.00
CA ALA A 17 -12.77 2.85 -4.75
C ALA A 17 -13.71 1.66 -4.47
N ILE A 18 -14.45 1.18 -5.48
CA ILE A 18 -15.28 -0.04 -5.34
C ILE A 18 -14.42 -1.24 -4.98
N TYR A 19 -13.30 -1.44 -5.68
CA TYR A 19 -12.38 -2.54 -5.40
C TYR A 19 -11.71 -2.40 -4.03
N SER A 20 -11.50 -1.18 -3.52
CA SER A 20 -11.05 -0.94 -2.15
C SER A 20 -12.05 -1.52 -1.16
N TYR A 21 -13.35 -1.23 -1.29
CA TYR A 21 -14.37 -1.80 -0.41
C TYR A 21 -14.42 -3.34 -0.46
N ILE A 22 -14.25 -3.93 -1.66
CA ILE A 22 -14.15 -5.38 -1.79
C ILE A 22 -12.89 -5.91 -1.09
N SER A 23 -11.75 -5.24 -1.26
CA SER A 23 -10.47 -5.54 -0.59
C SER A 23 -10.64 -5.50 0.93
N PHE A 24 -11.30 -4.48 1.47
CA PHE A 24 -11.64 -4.35 2.89
C PHE A 24 -12.40 -5.57 3.41
N VAL A 25 -13.40 -6.07 2.67
CA VAL A 25 -14.17 -7.25 3.08
C VAL A 25 -13.32 -8.52 3.02
N ILE A 26 -12.61 -8.74 1.93
CA ILE A 26 -11.79 -9.96 1.73
C ILE A 26 -10.67 -10.03 2.77
N PHE A 27 -9.87 -8.98 2.89
CA PHE A 27 -8.79 -8.93 3.86
C PHE A 27 -9.31 -8.85 5.29
N GLY A 28 -10.46 -8.21 5.52
CA GLY A 28 -11.12 -8.24 6.82
C GLY A 28 -11.42 -9.68 7.26
N ILE A 29 -11.98 -10.51 6.38
CA ILE A 29 -12.22 -11.93 6.70
C ILE A 29 -10.89 -12.65 6.99
N ILE A 30 -9.87 -12.47 6.17
CA ILE A 30 -8.56 -13.10 6.33
C ILE A 30 -7.92 -12.71 7.66
N PHE A 31 -7.80 -11.40 7.95
CA PHE A 31 -7.17 -10.91 9.17
C PHE A 31 -8.01 -11.19 10.41
N TYR A 32 -9.33 -11.23 10.30
CA TYR A 32 -10.18 -11.71 11.40
C TYR A 32 -9.88 -13.17 11.77
N ILE A 33 -9.71 -14.04 10.77
CA ILE A 33 -9.33 -15.44 10.99
C ILE A 33 -7.95 -15.50 11.65
N ILE A 34 -6.94 -14.80 11.11
CA ILE A 34 -5.58 -14.75 11.69
C ILE A 34 -5.61 -14.26 13.14
N MET A 35 -6.34 -13.17 13.42
CA MET A 35 -6.48 -12.60 14.76
C MET A 35 -7.03 -13.60 15.78
N LYS A 36 -7.92 -14.52 15.38
CA LYS A 36 -8.47 -15.54 16.29
C LYS A 36 -7.45 -16.54 16.79
N PHE A 37 -6.39 -16.78 16.03
CA PHE A 37 -5.33 -17.73 16.39
C PHE A 37 -4.23 -17.10 17.26
N ALA A 38 -4.25 -15.78 17.45
CA ALA A 38 -3.27 -15.09 18.26
C ALA A 38 -3.71 -14.92 19.72
N ASP A 39 -2.83 -15.28 20.64
CA ASP A 39 -2.98 -14.98 22.06
C ASP A 39 -2.34 -13.62 22.39
N ALA A 40 -2.98 -12.56 21.89
CA ALA A 40 -2.55 -11.18 22.08
C ALA A 40 -3.54 -10.40 22.95
N PRO A 41 -3.06 -9.37 23.68
CA PRO A 41 -3.90 -8.58 24.56
C PRO A 41 -5.08 -7.96 23.80
N ARG A 42 -6.18 -7.77 24.54
CA ARG A 42 -7.29 -6.96 24.07
C ARG A 42 -6.91 -5.47 24.21
N PHE A 43 -7.69 -4.60 23.57
CA PHE A 43 -7.48 -3.15 23.51
C PHE A 43 -7.04 -2.50 24.84
N PHE A 44 -6.35 -1.35 24.79
CA PHE A 44 -6.03 -0.60 26.02
C PHE A 44 -7.32 -0.08 26.69
N ASP A 45 -7.33 0.02 28.02
CA ASP A 45 -8.52 0.40 28.80
C ASP A 45 -8.98 1.87 28.61
N SER A 46 -8.17 2.72 27.96
CA SER A 46 -8.45 4.15 27.79
C SER A 46 -8.85 4.50 26.36
N VAL A 47 -10.10 4.96 26.18
CA VAL A 47 -10.64 5.43 24.88
C VAL A 47 -9.81 6.57 24.29
N LEU A 48 -9.39 7.54 25.11
CA LEU A 48 -8.58 8.67 24.63
C LEU A 48 -7.20 8.21 24.16
N PHE A 49 -6.55 7.33 24.93
CA PHE A 49 -5.25 6.78 24.55
C PHE A 49 -5.36 5.98 23.25
N ASN A 50 -6.40 5.16 23.13
CA ASN A 50 -6.70 4.42 21.92
C ASN A 50 -6.88 5.32 20.70
N ALA A 51 -7.67 6.40 20.83
CA ALA A 51 -7.91 7.32 19.72
C ALA A 51 -6.63 8.01 19.26
N LEU A 52 -5.82 8.54 20.19
CA LEU A 52 -4.54 9.18 19.87
C LEU A 52 -3.55 8.19 19.26
N PHE A 53 -3.45 7.00 19.84
CA PHE A 53 -2.58 5.93 19.35
C PHE A 53 -2.95 5.52 17.92
N VAL A 54 -4.25 5.39 17.63
CA VAL A 54 -4.75 5.06 16.28
C VAL A 54 -4.38 6.15 15.26
N ILE A 55 -4.59 7.42 15.59
CA ILE A 55 -4.29 8.54 14.68
C ILE A 55 -2.78 8.58 14.37
N ILE A 56 -1.93 8.48 15.40
CA ILE A 56 -0.47 8.51 15.24
C ILE A 56 0.00 7.33 14.38
N LEU A 57 -0.48 6.12 14.69
CA LEU A 57 -0.09 4.93 13.94
C LEU A 57 -0.60 4.95 12.49
N LEU A 58 -1.76 5.54 12.20
CA LEU A 58 -2.26 5.68 10.84
C LEU A 58 -1.32 6.55 9.99
N ILE A 59 -0.94 7.72 10.51
CA ILE A 59 -0.01 8.62 9.83
C ILE A 59 1.34 7.92 9.62
N LEU A 60 1.86 7.28 10.68
CA LEU A 60 3.14 6.59 10.62
C LEU A 60 3.11 5.42 9.63
N MET A 61 2.04 4.63 9.61
CA MET A 61 1.88 3.49 8.71
C MET A 61 1.92 3.91 7.25
N PHE A 62 1.18 4.96 6.86
CA PHE A 62 1.21 5.45 5.48
C PHE A 62 2.50 6.18 5.13
N ALA A 63 3.12 6.90 6.07
CA ALA A 63 4.44 7.46 5.85
C ALA A 63 5.47 6.34 5.58
N ILE A 64 5.46 5.27 6.38
CA ILE A 64 6.31 4.09 6.18
C ILE A 64 5.97 3.41 4.85
N HIS A 65 4.69 3.31 4.50
CA HIS A 65 4.22 2.72 3.24
C HIS A 65 4.88 3.40 2.03
N GLU A 66 4.74 4.71 1.93
CA GLU A 66 5.35 5.48 0.84
C GLU A 66 6.88 5.40 0.89
N CYS A 67 7.49 5.46 2.08
CA CYS A 67 8.93 5.28 2.23
C CYS A 67 9.42 3.94 1.67
N ILE A 68 8.66 2.85 1.87
CA ILE A 68 9.01 1.53 1.30
C ILE A 68 8.96 1.59 -0.22
N HIS A 69 7.91 2.17 -0.83
CA HIS A 69 7.91 2.41 -2.28
C HIS A 69 9.15 3.18 -2.73
N GLY A 70 9.48 4.27 -2.03
CA GLY A 70 10.65 5.09 -2.32
C GLY A 70 11.96 4.33 -2.26
N ILE A 71 12.14 3.45 -1.27
CA ILE A 71 13.32 2.59 -1.15
C ILE A 71 13.45 1.67 -2.37
N PHE A 72 12.37 0.95 -2.73
CA PHE A 72 12.43 0.03 -3.88
C PHE A 72 12.58 0.77 -5.21
N PHE A 73 11.91 1.91 -5.38
CA PHE A 73 12.14 2.77 -6.55
C PHE A 73 13.58 3.25 -6.63
N LYS A 74 14.20 3.63 -5.51
CA LYS A 74 15.61 4.05 -5.49
C LYS A 74 16.57 2.89 -5.79
N ILE A 75 16.28 1.68 -5.29
CA ILE A 75 17.06 0.48 -5.59
C ILE A 75 17.06 0.17 -7.10
N PHE A 76 15.89 0.26 -7.74
CA PHE A 76 15.76 -0.07 -9.17
C PHE A 76 15.97 1.12 -10.12
N SER A 77 16.07 2.34 -9.60
CA SER A 77 16.34 3.57 -10.35
C SER A 77 17.28 4.50 -9.56
N PRO A 78 18.55 4.09 -9.37
CA PRO A 78 19.47 4.76 -8.45
C PRO A 78 19.83 6.19 -8.86
N GLU A 79 19.80 6.50 -10.16
CA GLU A 79 20.14 7.84 -10.67
C GLU A 79 19.00 8.85 -10.50
N ASN A 80 17.76 8.38 -10.38
CA ASN A 80 16.59 9.24 -10.30
C ASN A 80 16.25 9.62 -8.84
N LYS A 81 15.66 10.81 -8.67
CA LYS A 81 15.26 11.31 -7.34
C LYS A 81 13.85 10.85 -7.00
N VAL A 82 13.68 10.38 -5.76
CA VAL A 82 12.37 10.03 -5.22
C VAL A 82 11.69 11.30 -4.71
N TYR A 83 10.43 11.47 -5.06
CA TYR A 83 9.57 12.59 -4.64
C TYR A 83 8.37 12.06 -3.90
N PHE A 84 8.13 12.65 -2.74
CA PHE A 84 6.91 12.42 -1.97
C PHE A 84 6.00 13.64 -2.13
N GLY A 85 4.72 13.39 -2.37
CA GLY A 85 3.71 14.42 -2.48
C GLY A 85 2.40 13.98 -1.84
N ALA A 86 1.49 14.92 -1.68
CA ALA A 86 0.12 14.64 -1.28
C ALA A 86 -0.84 15.43 -2.17
N THR A 87 -1.85 14.77 -2.71
CA THR A 87 -2.87 15.42 -3.54
C THR A 87 -4.20 14.69 -3.39
N LYS A 88 -5.30 15.45 -3.28
CA LYS A 88 -6.67 14.92 -3.16
C LYS A 88 -6.83 13.82 -2.09
N GLY A 89 -6.09 13.91 -0.98
CA GLY A 89 -6.14 12.93 0.12
C GLY A 89 -5.29 11.66 -0.09
N MET A 90 -4.52 11.58 -1.17
CA MET A 90 -3.54 10.51 -1.41
C MET A 90 -2.13 11.05 -1.17
N ILE A 91 -1.35 10.36 -0.34
CA ILE A 91 0.11 10.50 -0.33
C ILE A 91 0.63 9.63 -1.48
N TYR A 92 1.62 10.09 -2.22
CA TYR A 92 2.20 9.31 -3.31
C TYR A 92 3.71 9.47 -3.35
N CYS A 93 4.37 8.40 -3.75
CA CYS A 93 5.78 8.33 -4.08
C CYS A 93 5.96 8.25 -5.60
N ALA A 94 6.68 9.21 -6.19
CA ALA A 94 6.97 9.26 -7.62
C ALA A 94 8.48 9.42 -7.88
N ILE A 95 8.93 8.95 -9.04
CA ILE A 95 10.31 9.08 -9.50
C ILE A 95 10.33 9.52 -10.97
N PRO A 96 9.94 10.78 -11.27
CA PRO A 96 9.78 11.25 -12.64
C PRO A 96 11.02 10.96 -13.51
N GLY A 97 10.83 10.36 -14.68
CA GLY A 97 11.91 9.93 -15.57
C GLY A 97 12.55 8.59 -15.21
N GLY A 98 12.16 7.97 -14.09
CA GLY A 98 12.52 6.61 -13.72
C GLY A 98 11.87 5.58 -14.64
N THR A 99 12.69 4.69 -15.19
CA THR A 99 12.24 3.58 -16.04
C THR A 99 12.40 2.24 -15.33
N PHE A 100 11.38 1.40 -15.40
CA PHE A 100 11.34 0.09 -14.76
C PHE A 100 10.98 -0.99 -15.77
N THR A 101 11.32 -2.25 -15.46
CA THR A 101 10.72 -3.41 -16.12
C THR A 101 9.40 -3.73 -15.41
N PRO A 102 8.48 -4.52 -16.01
CA PRO A 102 7.26 -4.94 -15.33
C PRO A 102 7.55 -5.65 -14.00
N LEU A 103 8.63 -6.42 -13.93
CA LEU A 103 9.04 -7.11 -12.71
C LEU A 103 9.49 -6.14 -11.62
N THR A 104 10.41 -5.23 -11.92
CA THR A 104 10.92 -4.29 -10.91
C THR A 104 9.83 -3.34 -10.44
N PHE A 105 8.93 -2.91 -11.33
CA PHE A 105 7.77 -2.11 -10.96
C PHE A 105 6.77 -2.90 -10.10
N THR A 106 6.55 -4.18 -10.41
CA THR A 106 5.70 -5.08 -9.60
C THR A 106 6.26 -5.21 -8.19
N ILE A 107 7.57 -5.46 -8.04
CA ILE A 107 8.22 -5.59 -6.74
C ILE A 107 8.05 -4.29 -5.95
N SER A 108 8.35 -3.13 -6.55
CA SER A 108 8.19 -1.84 -5.90
C SER A 108 6.74 -1.56 -5.49
N SER A 109 5.77 -1.97 -6.30
CA SER A 109 4.34 -1.75 -6.03
C SER A 109 3.85 -2.63 -4.88
N ILE A 110 4.19 -3.92 -4.86
CA ILE A 110 3.64 -4.84 -3.84
C ILE A 110 4.41 -4.84 -2.52
N ALA A 111 5.64 -4.31 -2.50
CA ALA A 111 6.53 -4.36 -1.34
C ALA A 111 5.93 -3.78 -0.04
N PRO A 112 5.27 -2.60 -0.03
CA PRO A 112 4.71 -2.06 1.20
C PRO A 112 3.63 -2.95 1.78
N PHE A 113 2.74 -3.50 0.93
CA PHE A 113 1.71 -4.43 1.35
C PHE A 113 2.32 -5.65 2.06
N ILE A 114 3.30 -6.31 1.43
CA ILE A 114 3.94 -7.51 1.97
C ILE A 114 4.67 -7.21 3.29
N ILE A 115 5.52 -6.18 3.30
CA ILE A 115 6.40 -5.88 4.43
C ILE A 115 5.58 -5.44 5.65
N ILE A 116 4.66 -4.48 5.49
CA ILE A 116 3.87 -3.95 6.61
C ILE A 116 2.89 -5.02 7.13
N THR A 117 2.23 -5.76 6.24
CA THR A 117 1.32 -6.84 6.68
C THR A 117 2.08 -7.92 7.43
N ALA A 118 3.28 -8.30 6.98
CA ALA A 118 4.12 -9.26 7.69
C ALA A 118 4.52 -8.76 9.08
N ILE A 119 4.88 -7.47 9.22
CA ILE A 119 5.20 -6.86 10.52
C ILE A 119 3.98 -6.88 11.45
N PHE A 120 2.78 -6.55 10.96
CA PHE A 120 1.56 -6.61 11.75
C PHE A 120 1.26 -8.03 12.23
N ILE A 121 1.36 -9.03 11.34
CA ILE A 121 1.14 -10.43 11.72
C ILE A 121 2.18 -10.88 12.74
N PHE A 122 3.46 -10.57 12.52
CA PHE A 122 4.53 -10.97 13.42
C PHE A 122 4.37 -10.37 14.81
N THR A 123 4.11 -9.06 14.89
CA THR A 123 3.91 -8.35 16.17
C THR A 123 2.63 -8.77 16.90
N LEU A 124 1.59 -9.18 16.17
CA LEU A 124 0.40 -9.81 16.74
C LEU A 124 0.77 -11.12 17.45
N PHE A 125 1.50 -12.03 16.79
CA PHE A 125 1.86 -13.33 17.38
C PHE A 125 2.90 -13.24 18.50
N LEU A 126 3.69 -12.17 18.56
CA LEU A 126 4.53 -11.86 19.73
C LEU A 126 3.76 -11.28 20.93
N GLY A 127 2.46 -11.00 20.77
CA GLY A 127 1.64 -10.36 21.80
C GLY A 127 1.93 -8.86 21.98
N TRP A 128 2.74 -8.26 21.10
CA TRP A 128 3.09 -6.83 21.17
C TRP A 128 2.01 -5.94 20.56
N PHE A 129 1.25 -6.46 19.59
CA PHE A 129 0.21 -5.71 18.91
C PHE A 129 -1.19 -6.20 19.31
N PRO A 130 -2.01 -5.38 19.99
CA PRO A 130 -3.33 -5.79 20.45
C PRO A 130 -4.24 -6.25 19.31
N ARG A 131 -5.03 -7.29 19.56
CA ARG A 131 -5.86 -7.96 18.53
C ARG A 131 -6.74 -7.01 17.72
N GLY A 132 -7.47 -6.13 18.41
CA GLY A 132 -8.37 -5.18 17.76
C GLY A 132 -7.63 -4.12 16.93
N LEU A 133 -6.44 -3.69 17.37
CA LEU A 133 -5.61 -2.77 16.62
C LEU A 133 -5.02 -3.46 15.40
N PHE A 134 -4.49 -4.67 15.54
CA PHE A 134 -4.07 -5.50 14.41
C PHE A 134 -5.17 -5.60 13.35
N PHE A 135 -6.38 -6.01 13.76
CA PHE A 135 -7.48 -6.19 12.82
C PHE A 135 -7.81 -4.89 12.08
N PHE A 136 -7.92 -3.78 12.81
CA PHE A 136 -8.18 -2.48 12.21
C PHE A 136 -7.07 -2.06 11.23
N PHE A 137 -5.81 -2.05 11.67
CA PHE A 137 -4.69 -1.56 10.89
C PHE A 137 -4.36 -2.43 9.68
N ALA A 138 -4.32 -3.75 9.84
CA ALA A 138 -4.05 -4.67 8.74
C ALA A 138 -5.15 -4.59 7.66
N THR A 139 -6.42 -4.56 8.08
CA THR A 139 -7.55 -4.45 7.15
C THR A 139 -7.55 -3.08 6.45
N PHE A 140 -7.32 -2.00 7.20
CA PHE A 140 -7.29 -0.65 6.65
C PHE A 140 -6.16 -0.45 5.66
N HIS A 141 -4.95 -0.89 6.02
CA HIS A 141 -3.79 -0.87 5.14
C HIS A 141 -4.05 -1.64 3.85
N ALA A 142 -4.51 -2.89 3.92
CA ALA A 142 -4.81 -3.73 2.76
C ALA A 142 -5.90 -3.15 1.86
N GLY A 143 -6.94 -2.56 2.45
CA GLY A 143 -7.99 -1.86 1.71
C GLY A 143 -7.46 -0.65 0.93
N CYS A 144 -6.53 0.11 1.52
CA CYS A 144 -5.89 1.26 0.89
C CYS A 144 -4.83 0.89 -0.16
N CYS A 145 -4.27 -0.32 -0.13
CA CYS A 145 -3.29 -0.81 -1.11
C CYS A 145 -3.90 -1.18 -2.48
N ILE A 146 -5.16 -0.83 -2.75
CA ILE A 146 -5.82 -1.24 -4.00
C ILE A 146 -5.17 -0.65 -5.25
N GLY A 147 -4.59 0.56 -5.15
CA GLY A 147 -3.81 1.17 -6.21
C GLY A 147 -2.59 0.33 -6.56
N ASP A 148 -1.90 -0.21 -5.54
CA ASP A 148 -0.73 -1.07 -5.70
C ASP A 148 -1.09 -2.40 -6.36
N PHE A 149 -2.19 -3.02 -5.90
CA PHE A 149 -2.70 -4.25 -6.51
C PHE A 149 -3.10 -4.05 -7.96
N TYR A 150 -3.68 -2.88 -8.27
CA TYR A 150 -3.98 -2.51 -9.66
C TYR A 150 -2.71 -2.37 -10.50
N TRP A 151 -1.65 -1.76 -9.97
CA TRP A 151 -0.35 -1.71 -10.63
C TRP A 151 0.24 -3.09 -10.88
N VAL A 152 0.24 -3.97 -9.89
CA VAL A 152 0.68 -5.36 -10.02
C VAL A 152 -0.11 -6.07 -11.12
N TRP A 153 -1.44 -5.95 -11.12
CA TRP A 153 -2.30 -6.54 -12.15
C TRP A 153 -1.98 -6.01 -13.55
N LYS A 154 -1.73 -4.70 -13.69
CA LYS A 154 -1.31 -4.10 -14.97
C LYS A 154 0.03 -4.67 -15.42
N MET A 155 1.01 -4.79 -14.53
CA MET A 155 2.33 -5.31 -14.87
C MET A 155 2.32 -6.79 -15.24
N ILE A 156 1.46 -7.60 -14.61
CA ILE A 156 1.26 -9.01 -15.00
C ILE A 156 0.73 -9.12 -16.43
N LYS A 157 -0.08 -8.16 -16.87
CA LYS A 157 -0.64 -8.12 -18.23
C LYS A 157 0.27 -7.44 -19.25
N ALA A 158 1.25 -6.66 -18.81
CA ALA A 158 2.17 -5.97 -19.68
C ALA A 158 3.12 -6.96 -20.38
N PRO A 159 3.51 -6.71 -21.64
CA PRO A 159 4.55 -7.50 -22.29
C PRO A 159 5.85 -7.50 -21.48
N LYS A 160 6.53 -8.64 -21.35
CA LYS A 160 7.74 -8.77 -20.50
C LYS A 160 8.85 -7.77 -20.83
N HIS A 161 8.92 -7.31 -22.08
CA HIS A 161 9.92 -6.37 -22.57
C HIS A 161 9.46 -4.91 -22.58
N SER A 162 8.28 -4.60 -22.02
CA SER A 162 7.81 -3.23 -21.94
C SER A 162 8.62 -2.41 -20.96
N THR A 163 8.71 -1.11 -21.19
CA THR A 163 9.34 -0.16 -20.27
C THR A 163 8.25 0.64 -19.54
N ILE A 164 8.35 0.71 -18.22
CA ILE A 164 7.41 1.42 -17.36
C ILE A 164 8.05 2.73 -16.93
N GLU A 165 7.49 3.86 -17.38
CA GLU A 165 7.93 5.18 -16.96
C GLU A 165 6.96 5.73 -15.91
N THR A 166 7.48 6.17 -14.77
CA THR A 166 6.67 6.86 -13.76
C THR A 166 6.54 8.34 -14.10
N THR A 167 5.32 8.85 -14.01
CA THR A 167 4.99 10.27 -14.21
C THR A 167 4.45 10.88 -12.92
N ASN A 168 4.16 12.17 -12.97
CA ASN A 168 3.60 12.91 -11.83
C ASN A 168 2.14 12.50 -11.53
N LYS A 169 1.49 11.75 -12.43
CA LYS A 169 0.07 11.44 -12.37
C LYS A 169 -0.25 9.94 -12.45
N GLY A 170 0.74 9.10 -12.69
CA GLY A 170 0.59 7.67 -12.88
C GLY A 170 1.78 7.07 -13.61
N ILE A 171 1.53 6.27 -14.63
CA ILE A 171 2.58 5.57 -15.39
C ILE A 171 2.31 5.55 -16.89
N ILE A 172 3.37 5.36 -17.67
CA ILE A 172 3.33 5.06 -19.10
C ILE A 172 3.97 3.69 -19.33
N ILE A 173 3.27 2.82 -20.03
CA ILE A 173 3.74 1.50 -20.47
C ILE A 173 4.12 1.60 -21.94
N ARG A 174 5.40 1.41 -22.26
CA ARG A 174 5.93 1.41 -23.63
C ARG A 174 6.23 0.03 -24.14
#